data_AF-X1BPW8-F1
#
_entry.id   AF-X1BPW8-F1
#
_cell.length_a   1.000
_cell.length_b   1.000
_cell.length_c   1.000
_cell.angle_alpha   90.00
_cell.angle_beta   90.00
_cell.angle_gamma   90.00
#
_symmetry.space_group_name_H-M   'P 1'
#
loop_
_entity.id
_entity.type
_entity.pdbx_description
1 polymer ?
#
loop_
_entity_poly.entity_id
_entity_poly.type
_entity_poly.pdbx_seq_one_letter_code
_entity_poly.pdbx_strand_id
1 'polypeptide(L)'
;KALPVGLFKGKNWENKMPLKKTVELVKEGLEELKFDKNKEKVLLCRGNIFDDVRGYFIEEGILYEDAIIEGKLQDAVEMRLVNHLRHDLGIRSKKLTIKSGAKRYFILFNWVSYDFYRREKHVKSGFKKWNTIWRERAIEKYEEIKANKKRNF
;
A
#
# COMPACT_ATOMS: atom_id res chain seq x y z
N LYS A 1 8.00 8.51 7.16
CA LYS A 1 6.65 8.99 6.74
C LYS A 1 5.88 7.87 6.02
N ALA A 2 4.54 7.89 6.01
CA ALA A 2 3.69 6.88 5.36
C ALA A 2 2.35 7.50 4.92
N LEU A 3 1.77 6.98 3.83
CA LEU A 3 0.44 7.38 3.37
C LEU A 3 -0.63 6.68 4.21
N PRO A 4 -1.57 7.42 4.84
CA PRO A 4 -2.65 6.79 5.59
C PRO A 4 -3.61 6.03 4.66
N VAL A 5 -4.07 4.87 5.11
CA VAL A 5 -4.98 4.01 4.32
C VAL A 5 -6.30 4.71 3.99
N GLY A 6 -6.74 5.66 4.82
CA GLY A 6 -7.95 6.45 4.61
C GLY A 6 -7.94 7.31 3.33
N LEU A 7 -6.77 7.62 2.77
CA LEU A 7 -6.69 8.33 1.49
C LEU A 7 -7.14 7.45 0.32
N PHE A 8 -7.05 6.13 0.45
CA PHE A 8 -7.41 5.17 -0.58
C PHE A 8 -8.88 4.72 -0.45
N LYS A 9 -9.78 5.56 0.07
CA LYS A 9 -11.18 5.22 0.35
C LYS A 9 -12.14 6.33 -0.09
N GLY A 10 -13.30 5.92 -0.61
CA GLY A 10 -14.43 6.81 -0.93
C GLY A 10 -14.01 8.07 -1.69
N LYS A 11 -14.54 9.23 -1.26
CA LYS A 11 -14.25 10.54 -1.84
C LYS A 11 -12.75 10.88 -1.91
N ASN A 12 -11.94 10.41 -0.96
CA ASN A 12 -10.48 10.66 -1.03
C ASN A 12 -9.84 9.98 -2.24
N TRP A 13 -10.27 8.76 -2.55
CA TRP A 13 -9.78 8.05 -3.72
C TRP A 13 -10.29 8.68 -5.02
N GLU A 14 -11.58 9.02 -5.08
CA GLU A 14 -12.20 9.72 -6.21
C GLU A 14 -11.48 11.05 -6.53
N ASN A 15 -11.12 11.80 -5.50
CA ASN A 15 -10.41 13.07 -5.61
C ASN A 15 -8.89 12.92 -5.80
N LYS A 16 -8.38 11.70 -6.03
CA LYS A 16 -6.96 11.37 -6.18
C LYS A 16 -6.07 11.85 -5.01
N MET A 17 -6.62 11.93 -3.80
CA MET A 17 -5.88 12.43 -2.62
C MET A 17 -4.58 11.68 -2.30
N PRO A 18 -4.46 10.35 -2.52
CA PRO A 18 -3.18 9.67 -2.32
C PRO A 18 -2.07 10.22 -3.23
N LEU A 19 -2.37 10.57 -4.48
CA LEU A 19 -1.38 11.04 -5.45
C LEU A 19 -0.91 12.44 -5.05
N LYS A 20 -1.85 13.35 -4.74
CA LYS A 20 -1.55 14.69 -4.19
C LYS A 20 -0.69 14.63 -2.93
N LYS A 21 -1.07 13.77 -1.96
CA LYS A 21 -0.27 13.61 -0.73
C LYS A 21 1.11 13.00 -1.00
N THR A 22 1.25 12.22 -2.06
CA THR A 22 2.56 11.66 -2.46
C THR A 22 3.48 12.77 -2.97
N VAL A 23 2.97 13.75 -3.71
CA VAL A 23 3.75 14.94 -4.12
C VAL A 23 4.28 15.69 -2.90
N GLU A 24 3.43 15.95 -1.90
CA GLU A 24 3.86 16.61 -0.65
C GLU A 24 4.98 15.83 0.05
N LEU A 25 4.81 14.51 0.20
CA LEU A 25 5.83 13.66 0.85
C LEU A 25 7.14 13.60 0.06
N VAL A 26 7.08 13.67 -1.27
CA VAL A 26 8.28 13.72 -2.12
C VAL A 26 8.98 15.06 -1.97
N LYS A 27 8.26 16.19 -1.97
CA LYS A 27 8.83 17.52 -1.71
C LYS A 27 9.59 17.54 -0.38
N GLU A 28 8.94 17.12 0.69
CA GLU A 28 9.56 17.04 2.01
C GLU A 28 10.79 16.10 2.02
N GLY A 29 10.74 14.99 1.25
CA GLY A 29 11.86 14.06 1.13
C GLY A 29 13.06 14.65 0.38
N LEU A 30 12.82 15.39 -0.70
CA LEU A 30 13.87 16.08 -1.45
C LEU A 30 14.54 17.16 -0.59
N GLU A 31 13.75 17.89 0.21
CA GLU A 31 14.26 18.88 1.17
C GLU A 31 15.13 18.23 2.25
N GLU A 32 14.67 17.13 2.86
CA GLU A 32 15.42 16.38 3.88
C GLU A 32 16.75 15.82 3.33
N LEU A 33 16.76 15.41 2.06
CA LEU A 33 17.95 14.92 1.37
C LEU A 33 18.87 16.05 0.86
N LYS A 34 18.45 17.31 0.98
CA LYS A 34 19.15 18.49 0.43
C LYS A 34 19.42 18.35 -1.07
N PHE A 35 18.43 17.82 -1.80
CA PHE A 35 18.51 17.55 -3.23
C PHE A 35 18.86 18.83 -4.03
N ASP A 36 19.86 18.72 -4.91
CA ASP A 36 20.26 19.78 -5.84
C ASP A 36 19.78 19.46 -7.25
N LYS A 37 18.68 20.12 -7.66
CA LYS A 37 18.05 19.90 -8.97
C LYS A 37 18.94 20.17 -10.18
N ASN A 38 20.06 20.89 -10.01
CA ASN A 38 20.98 21.19 -11.09
C ASN A 38 22.11 20.15 -11.24
N LYS A 39 22.29 19.26 -10.25
CA LYS A 39 23.39 18.29 -10.22
C LYS A 39 22.93 16.85 -10.13
N GLU A 40 21.72 16.63 -9.64
CA GLU A 40 21.21 15.31 -9.31
C GLU A 40 20.02 14.93 -10.20
N LYS A 41 19.90 13.63 -10.47
CA LYS A 41 18.74 13.03 -11.16
C LYS A 41 17.97 12.16 -10.18
N VAL A 42 16.64 12.24 -10.21
CA VAL A 42 15.78 11.35 -9.43
C VAL A 42 15.45 10.08 -10.22
N LEU A 43 15.73 8.91 -9.64
CA LEU A 43 15.21 7.64 -10.14
C LEU A 43 13.86 7.35 -9.47
N LEU A 44 12.78 7.45 -10.24
CA LEU A 44 11.41 7.37 -9.73
C LEU A 44 10.79 6.01 -10.05
N CYS A 45 10.12 5.41 -9.06
CA CYS A 45 9.45 4.12 -9.29
C CYS A 45 8.28 4.25 -10.28
N ARG A 46 8.14 3.26 -11.17
CA ARG A 46 7.08 3.14 -12.18
C ARG A 46 5.65 2.98 -11.65
N GLY A 47 5.46 2.95 -10.33
CA GLY A 47 4.14 2.82 -9.72
C GLY A 47 3.25 4.04 -9.99
N ASN A 48 1.97 3.81 -10.27
CA ASN A 48 0.98 4.86 -10.57
C ASN A 48 0.72 5.84 -9.41
N ILE A 49 1.12 5.50 -8.18
CA ILE A 49 1.04 6.41 -7.04
C ILE A 49 1.91 7.67 -7.23
N PHE A 50 2.89 7.60 -8.14
CA PHE A 50 3.82 8.69 -8.47
C PHE A 50 3.41 9.49 -9.72
N ASP A 51 2.23 9.28 -10.28
CA ASP A 51 1.83 9.98 -11.52
C ASP A 51 1.82 11.52 -11.35
N ASP A 52 1.24 12.03 -10.27
CA ASP A 52 1.26 13.47 -9.97
C ASP A 52 2.68 13.96 -9.61
N VAL A 53 3.57 13.08 -9.13
CA VAL A 53 4.98 13.41 -8.85
C VAL A 53 5.75 13.64 -10.15
N ARG A 54 5.47 12.85 -11.19
CA ARG A 54 6.05 13.09 -12.52
C ARG A 54 5.64 14.47 -13.04
N GLY A 55 4.36 14.83 -12.90
CA GLY A 55 3.87 16.16 -13.24
C GLY A 55 4.63 17.27 -12.50
N TYR A 56 4.75 17.14 -11.19
CA TYR A 56 5.52 18.07 -10.36
C TYR A 56 6.99 18.19 -10.80
N PHE A 57 7.67 17.09 -11.11
CA PHE A 57 9.06 17.14 -11.57
C PHE A 57 9.21 17.86 -12.91
N ILE A 58 8.27 17.67 -13.85
CA ILE A 58 8.25 18.38 -15.12
C ILE A 58 8.06 19.89 -14.89
N GLU A 59 7.10 20.26 -14.05
CA GLU A 59 6.78 21.67 -13.74
C GLU A 59 7.98 22.41 -13.10
N GLU A 60 8.74 21.75 -12.22
CA GLU A 60 9.89 22.35 -11.53
C GLU A 60 11.23 22.26 -12.30
N GLY A 61 11.23 21.58 -13.45
CA GLY A 61 12.43 21.28 -14.22
C GLY A 61 13.38 20.30 -13.51
N ILE A 62 12.85 19.39 -12.69
CA ILE A 62 13.63 18.35 -12.01
C ILE A 62 13.92 17.21 -12.98
N LEU A 63 15.20 16.89 -13.18
CA LEU A 63 15.61 15.75 -14.00
C LEU A 63 15.25 14.43 -13.31
N TYR A 64 14.43 13.61 -13.97
CA TYR A 64 14.04 12.29 -13.44
C TYR A 64 14.03 11.22 -14.53
N GLU A 65 14.10 9.96 -14.09
CA GLU A 65 13.98 8.77 -14.93
C GLU A 65 13.14 7.72 -14.22
N ASP A 66 12.28 7.03 -14.96
CA ASP A 66 11.51 5.91 -14.44
C ASP A 66 12.41 4.68 -14.23
N ALA A 67 12.45 4.17 -13.00
CA ALA A 67 13.30 3.07 -12.59
C ALA A 67 12.53 1.93 -11.93
N ILE A 68 13.10 0.73 -11.99
CA ILE A 68 12.64 -0.43 -11.23
C ILE A 68 13.37 -0.42 -9.89
N ILE A 69 12.62 -0.59 -8.80
CA ILE A 69 13.23 -0.77 -7.49
C ILE A 69 13.79 -2.20 -7.42
N GLU A 70 15.10 -2.32 -7.24
CA GLU A 70 15.80 -3.59 -7.14
C GLU A 70 16.93 -3.55 -6.08
N GLY A 71 17.51 -4.71 -5.80
CA GLY A 71 18.61 -4.86 -4.85
C GLY A 71 18.27 -4.39 -3.43
N LYS A 72 19.22 -3.71 -2.77
CA LYS A 72 19.13 -3.31 -1.35
C LYS A 72 17.91 -2.43 -1.06
N LEU A 73 17.52 -1.56 -2.00
CA LEU A 73 16.36 -0.69 -1.82
C LEU A 73 15.06 -1.50 -1.80
N GLN A 74 14.93 -2.48 -2.71
CA GLN A 74 13.79 -3.38 -2.74
C GLN A 74 13.68 -4.16 -1.42
N ASP A 75 14.79 -4.72 -0.94
CA ASP A 75 14.82 -5.46 0.32
C ASP A 75 14.40 -4.58 1.51
N ALA A 76 14.89 -3.34 1.57
CA ALA A 76 14.54 -2.39 2.63
C ALA A 76 13.05 -2.02 2.63
N VAL A 77 12.48 -1.76 1.44
CA VAL A 77 11.05 -1.45 1.28
C VAL A 77 10.17 -2.65 1.67
N GLU A 78 10.52 -3.85 1.19
CA GLU A 78 9.80 -5.08 1.49
C GLU A 78 9.87 -5.44 2.98
N MET A 79 11.05 -5.27 3.60
CA MET A 79 11.24 -5.48 5.03
C MET A 79 10.37 -4.53 5.85
N ARG A 80 10.38 -3.24 5.52
CA ARG A 80 9.56 -2.24 6.22
C ARG A 80 8.07 -2.55 6.11
N LEU A 81 7.60 -2.98 4.94
CA LEU A 81 6.22 -3.42 4.74
C LEU A 81 5.89 -4.65 5.59
N VAL A 82 6.72 -5.68 5.59
CA VAL A 82 6.50 -6.89 6.41
C VAL A 82 6.48 -6.56 7.90
N ASN A 83 7.39 -5.70 8.36
CA ASN A 83 7.44 -5.27 9.76
C ASN A 83 6.17 -4.52 10.16
N HIS A 84 5.70 -3.56 9.35
CA HIS A 84 4.43 -2.88 9.59
C HIS A 84 3.25 -3.86 9.70
N LEU A 85 3.15 -4.80 8.76
CA LEU A 85 2.08 -5.81 8.75
C LEU A 85 2.12 -6.71 9.99
N ARG A 86 3.31 -7.05 10.49
CA ARG A 86 3.48 -7.92 11.67
C ARG A 86 3.26 -7.19 12.98
N HIS A 87 3.93 -6.05 13.15
CA HIS A 87 4.03 -5.37 14.43
C HIS A 87 2.87 -4.40 14.64
N ASP A 88 2.45 -3.68 13.60
CA ASP A 88 1.43 -2.63 13.75
C ASP A 88 0.02 -3.18 13.49
N LEU A 89 -0.13 -4.13 12.55
CA LEU A 89 -1.41 -4.76 12.25
C LEU A 89 -1.59 -6.15 12.90
N GLY A 90 -0.55 -6.71 13.53
CA GLY A 90 -0.64 -7.97 14.26
C GLY A 90 -0.80 -9.22 13.39
N ILE A 91 -0.33 -9.21 12.14
CA ILE A 91 -0.48 -10.35 11.21
C ILE A 91 0.58 -11.41 11.52
N ARG A 92 0.15 -12.54 12.09
CA ARG A 92 1.06 -13.60 12.63
C ARG A 92 1.41 -14.74 11.66
N SER A 93 0.99 -14.67 10.39
CA SER A 93 1.25 -15.76 9.44
C SER A 93 2.74 -16.03 9.27
N LYS A 94 3.20 -17.28 9.46
CA LYS A 94 4.60 -17.68 9.19
C LYS A 94 4.99 -17.51 7.73
N LYS A 95 4.01 -17.53 6.82
CA LYS A 95 4.21 -17.35 5.37
C LYS A 95 4.39 -15.87 4.96
N LEU A 96 4.21 -14.92 5.88
CA LEU A 96 4.42 -13.48 5.64
C LEU A 96 5.90 -13.12 5.80
N THR A 97 6.62 -13.04 4.69
CA THR A 97 8.04 -12.73 4.60
C THR A 97 8.29 -11.74 3.46
N ILE A 98 9.50 -11.21 3.36
CA ILE A 98 9.91 -10.36 2.23
C ILE A 98 9.77 -11.11 0.90
N LYS A 99 9.89 -12.45 0.93
CA LYS A 99 9.75 -13.33 -0.24
C LYS A 99 8.31 -13.77 -0.54
N SER A 100 7.30 -13.29 0.21
CA SER A 100 5.91 -13.71 -0.03
C SER A 100 5.38 -13.32 -1.42
N GLY A 101 5.87 -12.22 -2.00
CA GLY A 101 5.43 -11.71 -3.29
C GLY A 101 3.91 -11.69 -3.44
N ALA A 102 3.39 -12.21 -4.56
CA ALA A 102 1.96 -12.28 -4.84
C ALA A 102 1.15 -13.09 -3.79
N LYS A 103 1.76 -14.09 -3.14
CA LYS A 103 1.08 -14.88 -2.08
C LYS A 103 0.72 -14.03 -0.86
N ARG A 104 1.39 -12.88 -0.68
CA ARG A 104 1.06 -11.91 0.38
C ARG A 104 -0.38 -11.47 0.31
N TYR A 105 -0.92 -11.28 -0.89
CA TYR A 105 -2.32 -10.90 -1.09
C TYR A 105 -3.27 -11.82 -0.33
N PHE A 106 -3.15 -13.14 -0.51
CA PHE A 106 -4.02 -14.11 0.15
C PHE A 106 -3.80 -14.18 1.65
N ILE A 107 -2.58 -13.94 2.14
CA ILE A 107 -2.32 -13.84 3.59
C ILE A 107 -3.10 -12.67 4.18
N LEU A 108 -3.02 -11.50 3.56
CA LEU A 108 -3.72 -10.29 4.02
C LEU A 108 -5.24 -10.45 3.89
N PHE A 109 -5.71 -10.99 2.76
CA PHE A 109 -7.12 -11.26 2.52
C PHE A 109 -7.71 -12.21 3.57
N ASN A 110 -7.01 -13.29 3.90
CA ASN A 110 -7.43 -14.22 4.95
C ASN A 110 -7.45 -13.55 6.32
N TRP A 111 -6.45 -12.71 6.61
CA TRP A 111 -6.43 -11.95 7.86
C TRP A 111 -7.62 -11.00 7.98
N VAL A 112 -7.98 -10.27 6.92
CA VAL A 112 -9.19 -9.44 6.91
C VAL A 112 -10.44 -10.30 7.09
N SER A 113 -10.59 -11.36 6.30
CA SER A 113 -11.79 -12.23 6.32
C SER A 113 -12.02 -12.91 7.68
N TYR A 114 -10.97 -13.19 8.44
CA TYR A 114 -11.12 -13.84 9.76
C TYR A 114 -11.88 -12.97 10.79
N ASP A 115 -11.82 -11.65 10.65
CA ASP A 115 -12.50 -10.69 11.54
C ASP A 115 -12.95 -9.47 10.70
N PHE A 116 -13.80 -9.75 9.72
CA PHE A 116 -14.10 -8.86 8.61
C PHE A 116 -14.56 -7.47 9.07
N TYR A 117 -15.62 -7.40 9.87
CA TYR A 117 -16.23 -6.13 10.28
C TYR A 117 -15.27 -5.23 11.06
N ARG A 118 -14.31 -5.79 11.81
CA ARG A 118 -13.30 -5.01 12.53
C ARG A 118 -12.10 -4.62 11.65
N ARG A 119 -11.76 -5.45 10.66
CA ARG A 119 -10.52 -5.32 9.87
C ARG A 119 -10.72 -4.69 8.50
N GLU A 120 -11.95 -4.58 7.99
CA GLU A 120 -12.24 -3.89 6.72
C GLU A 120 -11.69 -2.45 6.70
N LYS A 121 -11.60 -1.81 7.87
CA LYS A 121 -10.98 -0.48 8.01
C LYS A 121 -9.51 -0.41 7.54
N HIS A 122 -8.79 -1.52 7.40
CA HIS A 122 -7.42 -1.55 6.89
C HIS A 122 -7.34 -1.77 5.37
N VAL A 123 -8.48 -1.94 4.69
CA VAL A 123 -8.52 -2.19 3.25
C VAL A 123 -8.58 -0.89 2.47
N LYS A 124 -7.85 -0.82 1.35
CA LYS A 124 -7.96 0.27 0.38
C LYS A 124 -9.25 0.11 -0.43
N SER A 125 -10.38 0.48 0.17
CA SER A 125 -11.70 0.22 -0.41
C SER A 125 -12.07 1.10 -1.61
N GLY A 126 -11.24 2.07 -2.00
CA GLY A 126 -11.44 2.85 -3.23
C GLY A 126 -11.22 2.04 -4.52
N PHE A 127 -10.48 0.93 -4.46
CA PHE A 127 -10.23 0.11 -5.64
C PHE A 127 -11.49 -0.61 -6.11
N LYS A 128 -11.86 -0.46 -7.39
CA LYS A 128 -13.07 -1.05 -7.99
C LYS A 128 -13.23 -2.54 -7.66
N LYS A 129 -12.15 -3.33 -7.82
CA LYS A 129 -12.17 -4.78 -7.56
C LYS A 129 -12.50 -5.15 -6.12
N TRP A 130 -12.21 -4.29 -5.14
CA TRP A 130 -12.65 -4.51 -3.76
C TRP A 130 -14.17 -4.50 -3.69
N ASN A 131 -14.80 -3.45 -4.22
CA ASN A 131 -16.25 -3.26 -4.12
C ASN A 131 -17.07 -4.19 -5.04
N THR A 132 -16.46 -4.78 -6.07
CA THR A 132 -17.20 -5.65 -7.01
C THR A 132 -16.99 -7.15 -6.81
N ILE A 133 -15.93 -7.59 -6.12
CA ILE A 133 -15.59 -9.02 -6.01
C ILE A 133 -15.09 -9.35 -4.61
N TRP A 134 -14.06 -8.65 -4.15
CA TRP A 134 -13.30 -9.12 -3.00
C TRP A 134 -13.97 -8.86 -1.66
N ARG A 135 -14.79 -7.79 -1.55
CA ARG A 135 -15.54 -7.49 -0.34
C ARG A 135 -16.55 -8.59 -0.02
N GLU A 136 -17.34 -8.99 -1.00
CA GLU A 136 -18.32 -10.08 -0.87
C GLU A 136 -17.64 -11.39 -0.50
N ARG A 137 -16.59 -11.78 -1.22
CA ARG A 137 -15.79 -12.97 -0.89
C ARG A 137 -15.21 -12.96 0.53
N ALA A 138 -14.85 -11.79 1.05
CA ALA A 138 -14.34 -11.67 2.41
C ALA A 138 -15.44 -11.87 3.46
N ILE A 139 -16.66 -11.42 3.17
CA ILE A 139 -17.85 -11.62 4.01
C ILE A 139 -18.28 -13.09 3.98
N GLU A 140 -18.37 -13.71 2.81
CA GLU A 140 -18.68 -15.14 2.66
C GLU A 140 -17.75 -15.99 3.53
N LYS A 141 -16.44 -15.76 3.39
CA LYS A 141 -15.42 -16.46 4.16
C LYS A 141 -15.51 -16.19 5.66
N TYR A 142 -15.87 -14.97 6.06
CA TYR A 142 -16.10 -14.64 7.47
C TYR A 142 -17.26 -15.46 8.06
N GLU A 143 -18.39 -15.54 7.34
CA GLU A 143 -19.57 -16.28 7.80
C GLU A 143 -19.32 -17.80 7.82
N GLU A 144 -18.59 -18.35 6.84
CA GLU A 144 -18.15 -19.76 6.85
C GLU A 144 -17.32 -20.09 8.09
N ILE A 145 -16.31 -19.25 8.42
CA ILE A 145 -15.46 -19.43 9.59
C ILE A 145 -16.30 -19.39 10.88
N LYS A 146 -17.26 -18.46 10.96
CA LYS A 146 -18.15 -18.29 12.11
C LYS A 146 -19.10 -19.48 12.27
N ALA A 147 -19.69 -19.98 11.19
CA ALA A 147 -20.56 -21.15 11.20
C ALA A 147 -19.80 -22.41 11.65
N ASN A 148 -18.60 -22.64 11.12
CA ASN A 148 -17.77 -23.79 11.50
C ASN A 148 -17.33 -23.75 12.97
N LYS A 149 -17.06 -22.56 13.51
CA LYS A 149 -16.79 -22.42 14.95
C LYS A 149 -17.99 -22.86 15.79
N LYS A 150 -19.21 -22.42 15.44
CA LYS A 150 -20.43 -22.78 16.18
C LYS A 150 -20.75 -24.28 16.15
N ARG A 151 -20.33 -25.01 15.12
CA ARG A 151 -20.55 -26.46 14.99
C ARG A 151 -19.59 -27.32 15.82
N ASN A 152 -18.48 -26.74 16.28
CA ASN A 152 -17.44 -27.42 17.05
C ASN A 152 -17.53 -27.14 18.57
N PHE A 153 -18.60 -26.48 19.01
CA PHE A 153 -18.99 -26.27 20.41
C PHE A 153 -20.36 -26.91 20.63
#